data_AF-A0AAU0PZI1-F1
#
_entry.id   AF-A0AAU0PZI1-F1
#
_cell.length_a   1.000
_cell.length_b   1.000
_cell.length_c   1.000
_cell.angle_alpha   90.00
_cell.angle_beta   90.00
_cell.angle_gamma   90.00
#
_symmetry.space_group_name_H-M   'P 1'
#
loop_
_entity.id
_entity.type
_entity.pdbx_description
1 polymer ?
#
loop_
_entity_poly.entity_id
_entity_poly.type
_entity_poly.pdbx_seq_one_letter_code
_entity_poly.pdbx_strand_id
1 'polypeptide(L)'
;MRSYSIASAGDDDISQFPPVPTSSVSRSSIGLVAVYATIIGIIVGAFIAGVAQLILFTERLVYGSDHQHEISPLDSLGPTINLLIHLVAVGFISGVGWAVLHWRSTRRVSIPQAMQGTTMPVGSTLSSSLLQIISVSAGVPIGREQAPRQIGALIASAFSRLWEVDRRTLRLLVASAAGAGMAASFHLPLAGALFTIELLLVSASVRAVVTTMTCSVVATTVSGLLGAPRVTYNAAQLNESALTLLCAVVVGSIAGLAGDYFARLAHRASARPVSARWQWLATTGVMAVVGVLSLFFLGSSGNGAYSANLALTARVTLGGAIAVFIIRLAVTCASFWAGAVGGILTPSFALGALLGCVLGYAGQWMFPSVDPRACALLGAAAFLSTTMAAPLFGLVAAVEFTNQGADGYLAMFVAVIAAALAVRATQKGQNWLFRRTVTPNKAGVATAQHGPFADDMRSQKAARPSRSTHTTEPGWHRVEKVTEDGPQDQGEHSPSASSTKAGPPSATPEGRTTRDRDPRS
;
A
#
# COMPACT_ATOMS: atom_id res chain seq x y z
N MET A 1 14.02 -13.88 -6.81
CA MET A 1 13.56 -12.51 -6.53
C MET A 1 12.76 -12.02 -7.72
N ARG A 2 11.43 -12.12 -7.64
CA ARG A 2 10.51 -11.26 -8.38
C ARG A 2 9.49 -10.87 -7.32
N SER A 3 9.64 -9.66 -6.80
CA SER A 3 8.66 -9.05 -5.92
C SER A 3 7.43 -8.81 -6.79
N TYR A 4 6.41 -9.66 -6.67
CA TYR A 4 5.14 -9.45 -7.36
C TYR A 4 4.42 -8.30 -6.63
N SER A 5 4.81 -7.07 -6.97
CA SER A 5 4.08 -5.86 -6.63
C SER A 5 2.91 -5.75 -7.60
N ILE A 6 1.71 -5.61 -7.08
CA ILE A 6 0.49 -5.44 -7.88
C ILE A 6 0.43 -3.99 -8.30
N ALA A 7 1.08 -3.74 -9.43
CA ALA A 7 0.80 -2.59 -10.26
C ALA A 7 -0.35 -2.97 -11.21
N SER A 8 -1.30 -2.05 -11.35
CA SER A 8 -2.46 -2.19 -12.23
C SER A 8 -2.04 -2.50 -13.68
N ALA A 9 -2.88 -3.27 -14.38
CA ALA A 9 -2.82 -3.53 -15.82
C ALA A 9 -2.29 -2.32 -16.62
N GLY A 10 -1.03 -2.39 -17.04
CA GLY A 10 -0.33 -1.34 -17.78
C GLY A 10 1.12 -1.10 -17.38
N ASP A 11 1.59 -1.67 -16.27
CA ASP A 11 2.94 -1.42 -15.77
C ASP A 11 3.92 -2.55 -16.12
N ASP A 12 4.88 -2.22 -16.99
CA ASP A 12 6.05 -3.03 -17.28
C ASP A 12 6.88 -3.33 -16.01
N ASP A 13 7.38 -4.57 -15.99
CA ASP A 13 8.17 -5.26 -14.96
C ASP A 13 9.07 -4.34 -14.09
N ILE A 14 8.66 -4.10 -12.83
CA ILE A 14 9.43 -3.35 -11.82
C ILE A 14 10.83 -3.97 -11.57
N SER A 15 11.08 -5.20 -12.03
CA SER A 15 12.35 -5.90 -11.85
C SER A 15 13.43 -5.64 -12.91
N GLN A 16 13.19 -4.77 -13.92
CA GLN A 16 14.12 -4.55 -15.04
C GLN A 16 14.78 -3.16 -15.13
N PHE A 17 14.78 -2.35 -14.07
CA PHE A 17 15.37 -1.01 -14.16
C PHE A 17 16.84 -0.99 -13.71
N PRO A 18 17.78 -0.51 -14.54
CA PRO A 18 19.18 -0.39 -14.14
C PRO A 18 19.31 0.58 -12.97
N PRO A 19 20.23 0.32 -12.01
CA PRO A 19 20.50 1.26 -10.93
C PRO A 19 20.93 2.62 -11.49
N VAL A 20 20.38 3.69 -10.91
CA VAL A 20 20.79 5.07 -11.25
C VAL A 20 22.29 5.21 -11.02
N PRO A 21 23.06 5.79 -11.98
CA PRO A 21 24.49 5.99 -11.79
C PRO A 21 24.78 6.74 -10.48
N THR A 22 25.69 6.20 -9.70
CA THR A 22 26.01 6.61 -8.32
C THR A 22 26.71 7.97 -8.21
N SER A 23 26.99 8.66 -9.32
CA SER A 23 27.94 9.77 -9.39
C SER A 23 27.41 11.20 -9.20
N SER A 24 26.11 11.43 -8.95
CA SER A 24 25.60 12.79 -8.65
C SER A 24 25.23 12.95 -7.17
N VAL A 25 26.04 13.67 -6.39
CA VAL A 25 25.66 14.13 -5.05
C VAL A 25 24.37 14.95 -5.18
N SER A 26 23.33 14.62 -4.38
CA SER A 26 22.11 15.43 -4.35
C SER A 26 22.49 16.83 -3.87
N ARG A 27 22.18 17.84 -4.69
CA ARG A 27 22.54 19.23 -4.41
C ARG A 27 21.66 19.83 -3.31
N SER A 28 20.48 19.26 -3.07
CA SER A 28 19.51 19.78 -2.11
C SER A 28 19.80 19.32 -0.68
N SER A 29 19.86 20.28 0.24
CA SER A 29 19.93 20.00 1.67
C SER A 29 18.64 19.30 2.15
N ILE A 30 18.74 18.52 3.23
CA ILE A 30 17.57 17.81 3.79
C ILE A 30 16.46 18.81 4.19
N GLY A 31 16.84 19.97 4.73
CA GLY A 31 15.90 21.03 5.08
C GLY A 31 15.12 21.56 3.88
N LEU A 32 15.78 21.81 2.75
CA LEU A 32 15.11 22.28 1.53
C LEU A 32 14.12 21.24 0.99
N VAL A 33 14.52 19.96 0.97
CA VAL A 33 13.64 18.87 0.53
C VAL A 33 12.43 18.72 1.45
N ALA A 34 12.60 18.90 2.76
CA ALA A 34 11.49 18.91 3.71
C ALA A 34 10.51 20.07 3.45
N VAL A 35 11.01 21.27 3.13
CA VAL A 35 10.17 22.41 2.73
C VAL A 35 9.36 22.08 1.48
N TYR A 36 9.99 21.50 0.45
CA TYR A 36 9.28 21.05 -0.75
C TYR A 36 8.22 19.99 -0.43
N ALA A 37 8.53 19.03 0.43
CA ALA A 37 7.58 18.01 0.86
C ALA A 37 6.39 18.58 1.63
N THR A 38 6.60 19.61 2.45
CA THR A 38 5.51 20.34 3.12
C THR A 38 4.60 21.03 2.11
N ILE A 39 5.16 21.80 1.16
CA ILE A 39 4.37 22.51 0.14
C ILE A 39 3.57 21.52 -0.70
N ILE A 40 4.23 20.46 -1.19
CA ILE A 40 3.56 19.40 -1.95
C ILE A 40 2.49 18.73 -1.09
N GLY A 41 2.79 18.43 0.18
CA GLY A 41 1.83 17.85 1.13
C GLY A 41 0.57 18.70 1.28
N ILE A 42 0.71 20.02 1.39
CA ILE A 42 -0.45 20.95 1.47
C ILE A 42 -1.31 20.84 0.20
N ILE A 43 -0.68 20.91 -0.97
CA ILE A 43 -1.40 20.87 -2.26
C ILE A 43 -2.08 19.51 -2.44
N VAL A 44 -1.38 18.41 -2.13
CA VAL A 44 -1.94 17.05 -2.20
C VAL A 44 -3.09 16.91 -1.23
N GLY A 45 -2.95 17.33 0.02
CA GLY A 45 -4.00 17.27 1.03
C GLY A 45 -5.26 18.03 0.61
N ALA A 46 -5.11 19.24 0.07
CA ALA A 46 -6.23 20.03 -0.44
C ALA A 46 -6.94 19.36 -1.63
N PHE A 47 -6.17 18.78 -2.55
CA PHE A 47 -6.76 18.06 -3.68
C PHE A 47 -7.50 16.79 -3.22
N ILE A 48 -6.92 16.05 -2.28
CA ILE A 48 -7.53 14.83 -1.74
C ILE A 48 -8.79 15.14 -0.92
N ALA A 49 -8.86 16.29 -0.24
CA ALA A 49 -10.11 16.75 0.37
C ALA A 49 -11.22 16.94 -0.67
N GLY A 50 -10.91 17.58 -1.81
CA GLY A 50 -11.85 17.71 -2.93
C GLY A 50 -12.29 16.36 -3.51
N VAL A 51 -11.35 15.42 -3.65
CA VAL A 51 -11.65 14.03 -4.03
C VAL A 51 -12.56 13.36 -3.02
N ALA A 52 -12.36 13.60 -1.72
CA ALA A 52 -13.22 13.03 -0.69
C ALA A 52 -14.65 13.59 -0.76
N GLN A 53 -14.83 14.87 -1.07
CA GLN A 53 -16.16 15.44 -1.33
C GLN A 53 -16.80 14.83 -2.59
N LEU A 54 -16.03 14.53 -3.63
CA LEU A 54 -16.53 13.86 -4.83
C LEU A 54 -16.98 12.42 -4.53
N ILE A 55 -16.25 11.70 -3.66
CA ILE A 55 -16.63 10.37 -3.18
C ILE A 55 -18.00 10.44 -2.50
N LEU A 56 -18.15 11.32 -1.51
CA LEU A 56 -19.42 11.50 -0.78
C LEU A 56 -20.56 11.94 -1.70
N PHE A 57 -20.29 12.86 -2.64
CA PHE A 57 -21.28 13.31 -3.61
C PHE A 57 -21.76 12.17 -4.51
N THR A 58 -20.82 11.35 -5.01
CA THR A 58 -21.16 10.19 -5.85
C THR A 58 -22.00 9.18 -5.07
N GLU A 59 -21.66 8.96 -3.80
CA GLU A 59 -22.38 8.01 -2.95
C GLU A 59 -23.79 8.49 -2.65
N ARG A 60 -23.98 9.76 -2.29
CA ARG A 60 -25.32 10.36 -2.10
C ARG A 60 -26.14 10.30 -3.39
N LEU A 61 -25.51 10.52 -4.53
CA LEU A 61 -26.20 10.48 -5.82
C LEU A 61 -26.64 9.04 -6.20
N VAL A 62 -25.79 8.04 -5.92
CA VAL A 62 -26.04 6.64 -6.30
C VAL A 62 -26.91 5.91 -5.29
N TYR A 63 -26.75 6.19 -4.00
CA TYR A 63 -27.36 5.43 -2.91
C TYR A 63 -28.34 6.25 -2.06
N GLY A 64 -28.40 7.57 -2.23
CA GLY A 64 -29.20 8.46 -1.37
C GLY A 64 -28.59 8.72 0.01
N SER A 65 -27.58 7.96 0.43
CA SER A 65 -26.81 8.13 1.66
C SER A 65 -25.30 8.07 1.40
N ASP A 66 -24.50 8.42 2.41
CA ASP A 66 -23.04 8.32 2.34
C ASP A 66 -22.47 7.54 3.52
N HIS A 67 -21.20 7.15 3.39
CA HIS A 67 -20.51 6.32 4.37
C HIS A 67 -20.22 7.02 5.70
N GLN A 68 -20.50 8.33 5.82
CA GLN A 68 -20.39 9.04 7.10
C GLN A 68 -21.65 8.85 7.95
N HIS A 69 -22.82 8.71 7.33
CA HIS A 69 -24.10 8.59 8.03
C HIS A 69 -24.54 7.12 8.17
N GLU A 70 -24.21 6.28 7.19
CA GLU A 70 -24.47 4.85 7.22
C GLU A 70 -23.18 4.06 7.03
N ILE A 71 -22.97 3.00 7.83
CA ILE A 71 -21.77 2.14 7.71
C ILE A 71 -21.67 1.55 6.29
N SER A 72 -22.80 1.39 5.61
CA SER A 72 -22.85 1.12 4.17
C SER A 72 -24.02 1.81 3.52
N PRO A 73 -23.77 2.74 2.58
CA PRO A 73 -24.82 3.34 1.76
C PRO A 73 -25.62 2.31 0.96
N LEU A 74 -25.11 1.09 0.82
CA LEU A 74 -25.83 -0.02 0.20
C LEU A 74 -27.06 -0.46 1.03
N ASP A 75 -27.08 -0.18 2.34
CA ASP A 75 -28.19 -0.55 3.24
C ASP A 75 -29.44 0.29 2.96
N SER A 76 -29.31 1.57 2.56
CA SER A 76 -30.44 2.47 2.26
C SER A 76 -31.31 1.99 1.10
N LEU A 77 -30.70 1.29 0.12
CA LEU A 77 -31.40 0.71 -1.02
C LEU A 77 -32.01 -0.65 -0.68
N GLY A 78 -31.63 -1.27 0.46
CA GLY A 78 -31.90 -2.65 0.79
C GLY A 78 -31.37 -3.66 -0.24
N PRO A 79 -31.44 -4.98 0.04
CA PRO A 79 -31.23 -6.03 -0.97
C PRO A 79 -32.43 -6.08 -1.94
N THR A 80 -32.61 -5.01 -2.71
CA THR A 80 -33.76 -4.82 -3.61
C THR A 80 -33.33 -4.83 -5.08
N ILE A 81 -34.31 -4.95 -5.97
CA ILE A 81 -34.15 -4.77 -7.42
C ILE A 81 -33.49 -3.41 -7.75
N ASN A 82 -33.69 -2.38 -6.91
CA ASN A 82 -33.05 -1.08 -7.11
C ASN A 82 -31.53 -1.20 -7.04
N LEU A 83 -30.96 -1.90 -6.06
CA LEU A 83 -29.50 -2.08 -5.95
C LEU A 83 -28.92 -2.76 -7.21
N LEU A 84 -29.62 -3.77 -7.75
CA LEU A 84 -29.24 -4.41 -9.01
C LEU A 84 -29.25 -3.40 -10.17
N ILE A 85 -30.33 -2.62 -10.34
CA ILE A 85 -30.43 -1.62 -11.41
C ILE A 85 -29.29 -0.59 -11.30
N HIS A 86 -28.99 -0.11 -10.09
CA HIS A 86 -27.90 0.84 -9.86
C HIS A 86 -26.55 0.25 -10.25
N LEU A 87 -26.23 -0.96 -9.80
CA LEU A 87 -24.93 -1.58 -10.11
C LEU A 87 -24.78 -1.85 -11.61
N VAL A 88 -25.85 -2.26 -12.31
CA VAL A 88 -25.85 -2.41 -13.77
C VAL A 88 -25.57 -1.06 -14.45
N ALA A 89 -26.25 0.01 -14.02
CA ALA A 89 -26.05 1.35 -14.56
C ALA A 89 -24.60 1.84 -14.32
N VAL A 90 -24.06 1.60 -13.13
CA VAL A 90 -22.67 1.92 -12.78
C VAL A 90 -21.69 1.14 -13.64
N GLY A 91 -21.93 -0.14 -13.86
CA GLY A 91 -21.11 -0.97 -14.75
C GLY A 91 -21.11 -0.45 -16.19
N PHE A 92 -22.27 -0.02 -16.69
CA PHE A 92 -22.40 0.60 -18.01
C PHE A 92 -21.65 1.94 -18.09
N ILE A 93 -21.91 2.87 -17.17
CA ILE A 93 -21.28 4.20 -17.16
C ILE A 93 -19.76 4.08 -17.02
N SER A 94 -19.29 3.27 -16.08
CA SER A 94 -17.85 3.04 -15.86
C SER A 94 -17.21 2.37 -17.07
N GLY A 95 -17.87 1.34 -17.61
CA GLY A 95 -17.41 0.61 -18.78
C GLY A 95 -17.27 1.48 -20.03
N VAL A 96 -18.28 2.32 -20.32
CA VAL A 96 -18.25 3.30 -21.40
C VAL A 96 -17.18 4.37 -21.15
N GLY A 97 -17.08 4.89 -19.93
CA GLY A 97 -16.07 5.88 -19.55
C GLY A 97 -14.65 5.37 -19.80
N TRP A 98 -14.38 4.12 -19.44
CA TRP A 98 -13.09 3.50 -19.73
C TRP A 98 -12.91 3.27 -21.23
N ALA A 99 -13.90 2.77 -21.95
CA ALA A 99 -13.80 2.57 -23.40
C ALA A 99 -13.47 3.88 -24.15
N VAL A 100 -14.10 4.99 -23.77
CA VAL A 100 -13.83 6.33 -24.33
C VAL A 100 -12.40 6.79 -24.02
N LEU A 101 -11.93 6.58 -22.79
CA LEU A 101 -10.57 6.97 -22.40
C LEU A 101 -9.50 6.16 -23.16
N HIS A 102 -9.76 4.88 -23.41
CA HIS A 102 -8.90 4.02 -24.24
C HIS A 102 -8.93 4.46 -25.71
N TRP A 103 -10.11 4.80 -26.24
CA TRP A 103 -10.24 5.22 -27.63
C TRP A 103 -9.51 6.54 -27.90
N ARG A 104 -9.50 7.48 -26.94
CA ARG A 104 -8.74 8.73 -27.03
C ARG A 104 -7.21 8.55 -26.92
N SER A 105 -6.70 7.31 -26.86
CA SER A 105 -5.27 6.96 -26.85
C SER A 105 -4.42 7.82 -25.91
N THR A 106 -4.90 8.02 -24.69
CA THR A 106 -4.17 8.84 -23.72
C THR A 106 -2.98 8.07 -23.15
N ARG A 107 -1.77 8.58 -23.36
CA ARG A 107 -0.56 8.03 -22.72
C ARG A 107 -0.75 8.08 -21.20
N ARG A 108 -0.68 6.94 -20.54
CA ARG A 108 -0.68 6.81 -19.08
C ARG A 108 0.76 6.63 -18.64
N VAL A 109 1.18 7.45 -17.69
CA VAL A 109 2.53 7.40 -17.12
C VAL A 109 2.39 6.84 -15.72
N SER A 110 3.14 5.77 -15.46
CA SER A 110 3.13 5.13 -14.15
C SER A 110 3.92 5.93 -13.12
N ILE A 111 3.64 5.69 -11.84
CA ILE A 111 4.39 6.35 -10.76
C ILE A 111 5.90 6.03 -10.86
N PRO A 112 6.33 4.76 -11.10
CA PRO A 112 7.74 4.47 -11.35
C PRO A 112 8.35 5.23 -12.53
N GLN A 113 7.61 5.39 -13.64
CA GLN A 113 8.08 6.19 -14.78
C GLN A 113 8.21 7.69 -14.45
N ALA A 114 7.26 8.23 -13.66
CA ALA A 114 7.31 9.60 -13.17
C ALA A 114 8.50 9.83 -12.22
N MET A 115 8.79 8.85 -11.36
CA MET A 115 9.98 8.84 -10.49
C MET A 115 11.30 8.84 -11.27
N GLN A 116 11.31 8.39 -12.53
CA GLN A 116 12.46 8.43 -13.43
C GLN A 116 12.56 9.74 -14.25
N GLY A 117 11.57 10.64 -14.13
CA GLY A 117 11.52 11.92 -14.85
C GLY A 117 10.60 11.97 -16.06
N THR A 118 9.82 10.92 -16.31
CA THR A 118 8.81 10.95 -17.38
C THR A 118 7.70 11.93 -17.00
N THR A 119 7.33 12.80 -17.93
CA THR A 119 6.30 13.82 -17.69
C THR A 119 4.91 13.19 -17.65
N MET A 120 4.23 13.31 -16.51
CA MET A 120 2.84 12.88 -16.38
C MET A 120 1.89 13.88 -17.10
N PRO A 121 1.12 13.43 -18.10
CA PRO A 121 0.12 14.27 -18.76
C PRO A 121 -1.05 14.59 -17.82
N VAL A 122 -1.29 15.88 -17.56
CA VAL A 122 -2.27 16.35 -16.57
C VAL A 122 -3.69 15.89 -16.91
N GLY A 123 -4.15 16.15 -18.14
CA GLY A 123 -5.54 15.87 -18.55
C GLY A 123 -5.90 14.39 -18.51
N SER A 124 -5.01 13.51 -18.99
CA SER A 124 -5.28 12.07 -18.96
C SER A 124 -5.12 11.44 -17.59
N THR A 125 -4.11 11.87 -16.81
CA THR A 125 -3.93 11.39 -15.43
C THR A 125 -5.14 11.78 -14.58
N LEU A 126 -5.58 13.04 -14.67
CA LEU A 126 -6.71 13.52 -13.89
C LEU A 126 -8.04 12.88 -14.30
N SER A 127 -8.34 12.82 -15.61
CA SER A 127 -9.56 12.14 -16.08
C SER A 127 -9.60 10.67 -15.70
N SER A 128 -8.47 9.95 -15.81
CA SER A 128 -8.38 8.56 -15.37
C SER A 128 -8.53 8.41 -13.85
N SER A 129 -8.01 9.34 -13.06
CA SER A 129 -8.12 9.32 -11.60
C SER A 129 -9.54 9.61 -11.14
N LEU A 130 -10.21 10.60 -11.74
CA LEU A 130 -11.60 10.93 -11.44
C LEU A 130 -12.54 9.78 -11.82
N LEU A 131 -12.34 9.15 -12.98
CA LEU A 131 -13.13 7.99 -13.39
C LEU A 131 -12.96 6.81 -12.42
N GLN A 132 -11.74 6.55 -11.93
CA GLN A 132 -11.50 5.53 -10.90
C GLN A 132 -12.26 5.84 -9.60
N ILE A 133 -12.17 7.08 -9.11
CA ILE A 133 -12.84 7.52 -7.88
C ILE A 133 -14.36 7.33 -8.00
N ILE A 134 -14.95 7.84 -9.09
CA ILE A 134 -16.40 7.72 -9.34
C ILE A 134 -16.80 6.26 -9.45
N SER A 135 -16.05 5.44 -10.18
CA SER A 135 -16.35 4.00 -10.34
C SER A 135 -16.34 3.27 -9.00
N VAL A 136 -15.34 3.53 -8.15
CA VAL A 136 -15.23 2.87 -6.83
C VAL A 136 -16.36 3.33 -5.90
N SER A 137 -16.61 4.64 -5.83
CA SER A 137 -17.69 5.20 -5.02
C SER A 137 -19.06 4.72 -5.47
N ALA A 138 -19.25 4.50 -6.76
CA ALA A 138 -20.48 3.99 -7.33
C ALA A 138 -20.67 2.47 -7.16
N GLY A 139 -19.71 1.75 -6.57
CA GLY A 139 -19.92 0.36 -6.11
C GLY A 139 -19.10 -0.71 -6.83
N VAL A 140 -18.18 -0.33 -7.74
CA VAL A 140 -17.29 -1.32 -8.37
C VAL A 140 -16.43 -2.01 -7.29
N PRO A 141 -16.30 -3.37 -7.28
CA PRO A 141 -15.57 -4.15 -6.27
C PRO A 141 -14.03 -4.04 -6.29
N ILE A 142 -13.52 -2.82 -6.35
CA ILE A 142 -12.09 -2.46 -6.37
C ILE A 142 -11.80 -1.36 -5.35
N GLY A 143 -10.53 -1.19 -4.98
CA GLY A 143 -10.06 -0.17 -4.05
C GLY A 143 -9.89 1.20 -4.70
N ARG A 144 -9.99 2.27 -3.89
CA ARG A 144 -9.82 3.67 -4.32
C ARG A 144 -8.41 4.22 -4.15
N GLU A 145 -7.41 3.41 -3.80
CA GLU A 145 -6.09 3.93 -3.43
C GLU A 145 -5.22 4.39 -4.60
N GLN A 146 -5.47 3.92 -5.83
CA GLN A 146 -4.61 4.21 -6.98
C GLN A 146 -4.72 5.68 -7.43
N ALA A 147 -5.94 6.21 -7.54
CA ALA A 147 -6.18 7.57 -8.01
C ALA A 147 -5.50 8.64 -7.11
N PRO A 148 -5.64 8.62 -5.77
CA PRO A 148 -4.92 9.53 -4.88
C PRO A 148 -3.40 9.48 -5.05
N ARG A 149 -2.83 8.28 -5.27
CA ARG A 149 -1.39 8.13 -5.51
C ARG A 149 -0.95 8.77 -6.83
N GLN A 150 -1.74 8.60 -7.89
CA GLN A 150 -1.47 9.18 -9.21
C GLN A 150 -1.56 10.71 -9.17
N ILE A 151 -2.57 11.24 -8.49
CA ILE A 151 -2.74 12.68 -8.23
C ILE A 151 -1.52 13.23 -7.47
N GLY A 152 -1.11 12.56 -6.39
CA GLY A 152 0.07 12.96 -5.62
C GLY A 152 1.34 12.99 -6.46
N ALA A 153 1.58 11.93 -7.24
CA ALA A 153 2.71 11.85 -8.16
C ALA A 153 2.66 12.94 -9.24
N LEU A 154 1.48 13.26 -9.77
CA LEU A 154 1.28 14.31 -10.76
C LEU A 154 1.64 15.69 -10.21
N ILE A 155 1.14 16.02 -9.01
CA ILE A 155 1.42 17.29 -8.32
C ILE A 155 2.92 17.43 -8.06
N ALA A 156 3.56 16.42 -7.48
CA ALA A 156 4.99 16.45 -7.21
C ALA A 156 5.83 16.52 -8.49
N SER A 157 5.41 15.83 -9.56
CA SER A 157 6.10 15.88 -10.86
C SER A 157 6.00 17.27 -11.48
N ALA A 158 4.84 17.93 -11.41
CA ALA A 158 4.66 19.29 -11.90
C ALA A 158 5.47 20.30 -11.08
N PHE A 159 5.41 20.18 -9.75
CA PHE A 159 6.20 21.00 -8.82
C PHE A 159 7.70 20.87 -9.10
N SER A 160 8.20 19.64 -9.19
CA SER A 160 9.62 19.36 -9.40
C SER A 160 10.17 19.91 -10.71
N ARG A 161 9.33 20.01 -11.76
CA ARG A 161 9.71 20.65 -13.03
C ARG A 161 9.76 22.17 -12.90
N LEU A 162 8.78 22.76 -12.23
CA LEU A 162 8.72 24.21 -12.03
C LEU A 162 9.93 24.72 -11.24
N TRP A 163 10.40 23.93 -10.28
CA TRP A 163 11.53 24.27 -9.39
C TRP A 163 12.87 23.63 -9.83
N GLU A 164 12.91 23.00 -11.01
CA GLU A 164 14.10 22.39 -11.61
C GLU A 164 14.92 21.50 -10.65
N VAL A 165 14.24 20.70 -9.83
CA VAL A 165 14.91 19.88 -8.80
C VAL A 165 15.71 18.74 -9.43
N ASP A 166 16.78 18.31 -8.76
CA ASP A 166 17.62 17.22 -9.24
C ASP A 166 16.89 15.87 -9.28
N ARG A 167 17.37 14.92 -10.09
CA ARG A 167 16.71 13.61 -10.30
C ARG A 167 16.52 12.79 -9.03
N ARG A 168 17.44 12.85 -8.05
CA ARG A 168 17.30 12.11 -6.79
C ARG A 168 16.21 12.74 -5.93
N THR A 169 16.16 14.07 -5.87
CA THR A 169 15.12 14.83 -5.19
C THR A 169 13.76 14.64 -5.85
N LEU A 170 13.67 14.69 -7.18
CA LEU A 170 12.46 14.38 -7.95
C LEU A 170 11.91 12.99 -7.58
N ARG A 171 12.75 11.94 -7.66
CA ARG A 171 12.36 10.56 -7.32
C ARG A 171 11.78 10.49 -5.91
N LEU A 172 12.42 11.16 -4.95
CA LEU A 172 11.99 11.18 -3.57
C LEU A 172 10.67 11.94 -3.37
N LEU A 173 10.52 13.13 -3.95
CA LEU A 173 9.30 13.93 -3.83
C LEU A 173 8.10 13.27 -4.51
N VAL A 174 8.27 12.72 -5.72
CA VAL A 174 7.20 12.02 -6.45
C VAL A 174 6.73 10.78 -5.69
N ALA A 175 7.66 9.98 -5.16
CA ALA A 175 7.30 8.82 -4.34
C ALA A 175 6.60 9.24 -3.04
N SER A 176 7.15 10.26 -2.34
CA SER A 176 6.58 10.78 -1.09
C SER A 176 5.16 11.30 -1.28
N ALA A 177 4.92 12.05 -2.36
CA ALA A 177 3.61 12.58 -2.68
C ALA A 177 2.61 11.50 -3.09
N ALA A 178 3.05 10.45 -3.78
CA ALA A 178 2.19 9.30 -4.08
C ALA A 178 1.71 8.60 -2.80
N GLY A 179 2.62 8.34 -1.84
CA GLY A 179 2.23 7.79 -0.55
C GLY A 179 1.41 8.75 0.31
N ALA A 180 1.70 10.05 0.27
CA ALA A 180 0.91 11.09 0.91
C ALA A 180 -0.52 11.20 0.36
N GLY A 181 -0.71 11.01 -0.94
CA GLY A 181 -2.03 10.92 -1.56
C GLY A 181 -2.85 9.75 -1.01
N MET A 182 -2.24 8.57 -0.88
CA MET A 182 -2.88 7.43 -0.21
C MET A 182 -3.19 7.76 1.26
N ALA A 183 -2.20 8.28 2.00
CA ALA A 183 -2.35 8.64 3.41
C ALA A 183 -3.53 9.57 3.64
N ALA A 184 -3.60 10.67 2.89
CA ALA A 184 -4.63 11.68 2.99
C ALA A 184 -6.03 11.16 2.64
N SER A 185 -6.10 10.12 1.80
CA SER A 185 -7.35 9.56 1.31
C SER A 185 -7.98 8.55 2.29
N PHE A 186 -7.15 7.86 3.08
CA PHE A 186 -7.60 6.91 4.10
C PHE A 186 -7.43 7.44 5.53
N HIS A 187 -6.79 8.60 5.69
CA HIS A 187 -6.39 9.17 6.95
C HIS A 187 -5.33 8.33 7.71
N LEU A 188 -4.35 7.80 6.98
CA LEU A 188 -3.29 6.88 7.47
C LEU A 188 -1.87 7.46 7.22
N PRO A 189 -1.43 8.46 8.01
CA PRO A 189 -0.16 9.15 7.76
C PRO A 189 1.07 8.23 7.88
N LEU A 190 1.09 7.30 8.85
CA LEU A 190 2.25 6.41 9.03
C LEU A 190 2.27 5.32 7.95
N ALA A 191 1.11 4.74 7.63
CA ALA A 191 1.01 3.74 6.58
C ALA A 191 1.41 4.31 5.22
N GLY A 192 0.99 5.54 4.86
CA GLY A 192 1.41 6.13 3.59
C GLY A 192 2.92 6.45 3.51
N ALA A 193 3.55 6.81 4.62
CA ALA A 193 4.99 6.99 4.68
C ALA A 193 5.72 5.64 4.50
N LEU A 194 5.30 4.60 5.23
CA LEU A 194 5.87 3.25 5.12
C LEU A 194 5.61 2.63 3.75
N PHE A 195 4.43 2.84 3.17
CA PHE A 195 4.12 2.47 1.80
C PHE A 195 5.17 3.02 0.82
N THR A 196 5.54 4.29 1.00
CA THR A 196 6.54 4.93 0.16
C THR A 196 7.92 4.33 0.36
N ILE A 197 8.35 4.19 1.62
CA ILE A 197 9.68 3.68 1.98
C ILE A 197 9.86 2.23 1.51
N GLU A 198 8.83 1.40 1.74
CA GLU A 198 8.87 -0.05 1.56
C GLU A 198 8.57 -0.46 0.10
N LEU A 199 7.58 0.13 -0.57
CA LEU A 199 7.20 -0.27 -1.94
C LEU A 199 7.78 0.62 -3.04
N LEU A 200 7.83 1.94 -2.86
CA LEU A 200 8.21 2.86 -3.95
C LEU A 200 9.72 3.12 -3.96
N LEU A 201 10.29 3.45 -2.80
CA LEU A 201 11.70 3.81 -2.68
C LEU A 201 12.60 2.60 -2.44
N VAL A 202 12.12 1.62 -1.67
CA VAL A 202 12.91 0.49 -1.18
C VAL A 202 14.20 0.99 -0.50
N SER A 203 14.06 2.03 0.33
CA SER A 203 15.19 2.72 0.98
C SER A 203 14.73 3.46 2.25
N ALA A 204 15.39 3.16 3.37
CA ALA A 204 15.10 3.75 4.69
C ALA A 204 16.14 4.82 5.10
N SER A 205 16.70 5.57 4.14
CA SER A 205 17.61 6.67 4.48
C SER A 205 16.90 7.74 5.32
N VAL A 206 17.61 8.42 6.23
CA VAL A 206 17.05 9.52 7.06
C VAL A 206 16.34 10.55 6.19
N ARG A 207 16.96 10.93 5.05
CA ARG A 207 16.35 11.85 4.09
C ARG A 207 15.01 11.30 3.54
N ALA A 208 14.93 10.01 3.22
CA ALA A 208 13.69 9.41 2.76
C ALA A 208 12.63 9.45 3.86
N VAL A 209 12.95 8.96 5.07
CA VAL A 209 12.02 8.89 6.20
C VAL A 209 11.43 10.26 6.53
N VAL A 210 12.28 11.28 6.71
CA VAL A 210 11.84 12.65 7.02
C VAL A 210 10.93 13.17 5.92
N THR A 211 11.34 13.06 4.66
CA THR A 211 10.56 13.59 3.52
C THR A 211 9.20 12.91 3.38
N THR A 212 9.17 11.58 3.46
CA THR A 212 7.92 10.80 3.32
C THR A 212 6.99 11.07 4.49
N MET A 213 7.51 11.10 5.72
CA MET A 213 6.69 11.38 6.91
C MET A 213 6.14 12.81 6.88
N THR A 214 6.97 13.81 6.57
CA THR A 214 6.52 15.21 6.44
C THR A 214 5.41 15.31 5.40
N CYS A 215 5.61 14.75 4.20
CA CYS A 215 4.61 14.82 3.14
C CYS A 215 3.29 14.13 3.53
N SER A 216 3.36 12.91 4.08
CA SER A 216 2.17 12.13 4.48
C SER A 216 1.41 12.75 5.65
N VAL A 217 2.11 13.24 6.68
CA VAL A 217 1.48 13.92 7.82
C VAL A 217 0.80 15.20 7.35
N VAL A 218 1.51 16.07 6.62
CA VAL A 218 0.96 17.35 6.16
C VAL A 218 -0.25 17.13 5.26
N ALA A 219 -0.17 16.23 4.28
CA ALA A 219 -1.29 15.94 3.39
C ALA A 219 -2.50 15.39 4.14
N THR A 220 -2.28 14.50 5.12
CA THR A 220 -3.36 13.94 5.93
C THR A 220 -3.99 14.99 6.83
N THR A 221 -3.19 15.82 7.48
CA THR A 221 -3.67 16.93 8.31
C THR A 221 -4.50 17.91 7.48
N VAL A 222 -4.00 18.35 6.33
CA VAL A 222 -4.73 19.31 5.47
C VAL A 222 -6.02 18.69 4.94
N SER A 223 -5.99 17.45 4.47
CA SER A 223 -7.18 16.73 4.02
C SER A 223 -8.25 16.63 5.13
N GLY A 224 -7.83 16.26 6.34
CA GLY A 224 -8.71 16.18 7.51
C GLY A 224 -9.28 17.52 7.95
N LEU A 225 -8.47 18.59 7.94
CA LEU A 225 -8.92 19.95 8.27
C LEU A 225 -9.95 20.49 7.27
N LEU A 226 -9.84 20.08 6.01
CA LEU A 226 -10.79 20.44 4.94
C LEU A 226 -12.00 19.48 4.89
N GLY A 227 -12.21 18.68 5.93
CA GLY A 227 -13.43 17.88 6.11
C GLY A 227 -13.43 16.53 5.40
N ALA A 228 -12.27 15.99 5.00
CA ALA A 228 -12.21 14.62 4.48
C ALA A 228 -12.52 13.59 5.59
N PRO A 229 -13.46 12.64 5.36
CA PRO A 229 -13.75 11.57 6.31
C PRO A 229 -12.54 10.72 6.67
N ARG A 230 -12.52 10.27 7.92
CA ARG A 230 -11.61 9.22 8.38
C ARG A 230 -12.17 7.86 8.00
N VAL A 231 -11.29 6.95 7.57
CA VAL A 231 -11.64 5.54 7.37
C VAL A 231 -11.22 4.79 8.62
N THR A 232 -12.17 4.53 9.52
CA THR A 232 -11.93 3.77 10.74
C THR A 232 -12.90 2.60 10.83
N TYR A 233 -12.37 1.40 11.08
CA TYR A 233 -13.14 0.19 11.29
C TYR A 233 -13.29 -0.08 12.78
N ASN A 234 -14.47 -0.54 13.18
CA ASN A 234 -14.69 -1.05 14.52
C ASN A 234 -14.14 -2.48 14.60
N ALA A 235 -13.09 -2.68 15.40
CA ALA A 235 -12.43 -3.97 15.58
C ALA A 235 -12.18 -4.22 17.07
N ALA A 236 -12.01 -5.49 17.44
CA ALA A 236 -11.59 -5.86 18.79
C ALA A 236 -10.21 -5.26 19.10
N GLN A 237 -10.03 -4.79 20.34
CA GLN A 237 -8.71 -4.45 20.85
C GLN A 237 -7.99 -5.76 21.19
N LEU A 238 -6.85 -5.98 20.54
CA LEU A 238 -6.06 -7.18 20.74
C LEU A 238 -5.34 -7.14 22.09
N ASN A 239 -5.03 -8.32 22.62
CA ASN A 239 -4.25 -8.49 23.84
C ASN A 239 -3.06 -9.42 23.59
N GLU A 240 -2.15 -9.47 24.55
CA GLU A 240 -0.94 -10.31 24.48
C GLU A 240 -1.12 -11.70 25.11
N SER A 241 -2.36 -12.20 25.20
CA SER A 241 -2.58 -13.54 25.74
C SER A 241 -1.95 -14.61 24.86
N ALA A 242 -1.48 -15.70 25.47
CA ALA A 242 -0.86 -16.82 24.74
C ALA A 242 -1.78 -17.38 23.63
N LEU A 243 -3.10 -17.38 23.87
CA LEU A 243 -4.08 -17.80 22.88
C LEU A 243 -4.15 -16.84 21.69
N THR A 244 -4.14 -15.52 21.93
CA THR A 244 -4.12 -14.51 20.85
C THR A 244 -2.84 -14.62 20.02
N LEU A 245 -1.69 -14.84 20.66
CA LEU A 245 -0.42 -15.03 19.96
C LEU A 245 -0.39 -16.34 19.15
N LEU A 246 -0.96 -17.42 19.68
CA LEU A 246 -1.13 -18.67 18.93
C LEU A 246 -2.05 -18.46 17.71
N CYS A 247 -3.17 -17.78 17.90
CA CYS A 247 -4.07 -17.40 16.82
C CYS A 247 -3.34 -16.55 15.78
N ALA A 248 -2.50 -15.60 16.20
CA ALA A 248 -1.71 -14.75 15.31
C ALA A 248 -0.79 -15.59 14.42
N VAL A 249 -0.09 -16.59 14.97
CA VAL A 249 0.75 -17.50 14.17
C VAL A 249 -0.07 -18.28 13.15
N VAL A 250 -1.17 -18.92 13.58
CA VAL A 250 -1.99 -19.80 12.73
C VAL A 250 -2.73 -18.99 11.67
N VAL A 251 -3.50 -17.99 12.09
CA VAL A 251 -4.26 -17.10 11.21
C VAL A 251 -3.33 -16.34 10.29
N GLY A 252 -2.23 -15.80 10.82
CA GLY A 252 -1.23 -15.07 10.04
C GLY A 252 -0.63 -15.92 8.92
N SER A 253 -0.27 -17.17 9.22
CA SER A 253 0.27 -18.10 8.21
C SER A 253 -0.74 -18.39 7.09
N ILE A 254 -1.97 -18.75 7.44
CA ILE A 254 -3.01 -19.11 6.46
C ILE A 254 -3.45 -17.90 5.65
N ALA A 255 -3.75 -16.78 6.32
CA ALA A 255 -4.16 -15.54 5.66
C ALA A 255 -3.04 -14.94 4.81
N GLY A 256 -1.79 -15.08 5.22
CA GLY A 256 -0.62 -14.68 4.44
C GLY A 256 -0.47 -15.43 3.12
N LEU A 257 -0.63 -16.76 3.15
CA LEU A 257 -0.61 -17.58 1.95
C LEU A 257 -1.79 -17.25 1.02
N ALA A 258 -2.97 -17.04 1.59
CA ALA A 258 -4.15 -16.64 0.83
C ALA A 258 -3.99 -15.25 0.19
N GLY A 259 -3.37 -14.29 0.90
CA GLY A 259 -3.06 -12.95 0.39
C GLY A 259 -2.10 -12.98 -0.78
N ASP A 260 -0.99 -13.73 -0.66
CA ASP A 260 -0.03 -13.95 -1.75
C ASP A 260 -0.66 -14.69 -2.95
N TYR A 261 -1.63 -15.59 -2.73
CA TYR A 261 -2.39 -16.22 -3.80
C TYR A 261 -3.35 -15.24 -4.50
N PHE A 262 -4.15 -14.49 -3.73
CA PHE A 262 -5.04 -13.47 -4.25
C PHE A 262 -4.26 -12.42 -5.05
N ALA A 263 -3.09 -12.02 -4.57
CA ALA A 263 -2.19 -11.12 -5.25
C ALA A 263 -1.88 -11.55 -6.69
N ARG A 264 -1.46 -12.81 -6.85
CA ARG A 264 -1.18 -13.40 -8.16
C ARG A 264 -2.42 -13.49 -9.03
N LEU A 265 -3.58 -13.80 -8.45
CA LEU A 265 -4.82 -13.91 -9.21
C LEU A 265 -5.28 -12.55 -9.74
N ALA A 266 -5.29 -11.53 -8.89
CA ALA A 266 -5.62 -10.15 -9.27
C ALA A 266 -4.67 -9.63 -10.34
N HIS A 267 -3.37 -9.88 -10.23
CA HIS A 267 -2.39 -9.51 -11.25
C HIS A 267 -2.63 -10.25 -12.58
N ARG A 268 -2.93 -11.56 -12.56
CA ARG A 268 -3.23 -12.30 -13.80
C ARG A 268 -4.50 -11.79 -14.48
N ALA A 269 -5.52 -11.48 -13.69
CA ALA A 269 -6.77 -10.93 -14.18
C ALA A 269 -6.54 -9.55 -14.84
N SER A 270 -5.76 -8.69 -14.19
CA SER A 270 -5.45 -7.36 -14.71
C SER A 270 -4.52 -7.41 -15.94
N ALA A 271 -3.57 -8.35 -16.01
CA ALA A 271 -2.59 -8.44 -17.10
C ALA A 271 -3.19 -8.83 -18.47
N ARG A 272 -4.39 -9.42 -18.49
CA ARG A 272 -5.10 -9.80 -19.73
C ARG A 272 -6.55 -9.30 -19.67
N PRO A 273 -6.75 -7.98 -19.66
CA PRO A 273 -8.09 -7.44 -19.58
C PRO A 273 -8.83 -7.70 -20.89
N VAL A 274 -10.16 -7.72 -20.82
CA VAL A 274 -11.00 -7.73 -22.01
C VAL A 274 -10.61 -6.57 -22.94
N SER A 275 -10.58 -6.82 -24.25
CA SER A 275 -10.23 -5.80 -25.24
C SER A 275 -11.10 -4.54 -25.09
N ALA A 276 -10.55 -3.35 -25.32
CA ALA A 276 -11.23 -2.06 -25.13
C ALA A 276 -12.63 -1.99 -25.79
N ARG A 277 -12.82 -2.63 -26.96
CA ARG A 277 -14.11 -2.69 -27.66
C ARG A 277 -15.24 -3.41 -26.88
N TRP A 278 -14.88 -4.40 -26.06
CA TRP A 278 -15.80 -5.22 -25.27
C TRP A 278 -15.77 -4.88 -23.79
N GLN A 279 -14.91 -3.95 -23.37
CA GLN A 279 -14.73 -3.56 -21.97
C GLN A 279 -16.03 -3.08 -21.34
N TRP A 280 -16.82 -2.27 -22.06
CA TRP A 280 -18.09 -1.77 -21.54
C TRP A 280 -19.05 -2.92 -21.20
N LEU A 281 -19.21 -3.88 -22.12
CA LEU A 281 -20.08 -5.04 -21.94
C LEU A 281 -19.57 -5.95 -20.81
N ALA A 282 -18.27 -6.20 -20.74
CA ALA A 282 -17.67 -6.99 -19.67
C ALA A 282 -17.88 -6.34 -18.29
N THR A 283 -17.66 -5.03 -18.19
CA THR A 283 -17.83 -4.29 -16.93
C THR A 283 -19.29 -4.28 -16.49
N THR A 284 -20.23 -4.02 -17.40
CA THR A 284 -21.67 -4.12 -17.13
C THR A 284 -22.08 -5.53 -16.73
N GLY A 285 -21.60 -6.56 -17.42
CA GLY A 285 -21.91 -7.96 -17.11
C GLY A 285 -21.43 -8.38 -15.72
N VAL A 286 -20.19 -8.01 -15.35
CA VAL A 286 -19.67 -8.28 -14.00
C VAL A 286 -20.50 -7.53 -12.95
N MET A 287 -20.88 -6.27 -13.19
CA MET A 287 -21.70 -5.54 -12.23
C MET A 287 -23.13 -6.06 -12.13
N ALA A 288 -23.70 -6.59 -13.22
CA ALA A 288 -24.99 -7.27 -13.18
C ALA A 288 -24.92 -8.51 -12.28
N VAL A 289 -23.85 -9.32 -12.41
CA VAL A 289 -23.61 -10.48 -11.54
C VAL A 289 -23.44 -10.03 -10.08
N VAL A 290 -22.65 -8.99 -9.82
CA VAL A 290 -22.50 -8.42 -8.46
C VAL A 290 -23.84 -7.96 -7.92
N GLY A 291 -24.66 -7.29 -8.74
CA GLY A 291 -26.00 -6.85 -8.35
C GLY A 291 -26.93 -8.00 -7.95
N VAL A 292 -26.92 -9.11 -8.71
CA VAL A 292 -27.71 -10.30 -8.36
C VAL A 292 -27.19 -10.94 -7.07
N LEU A 293 -25.87 -11.07 -6.92
CA LEU A 293 -25.25 -11.62 -5.71
C LEU A 293 -25.52 -10.75 -4.48
N SER A 294 -25.65 -9.43 -4.66
CA SER A 294 -25.95 -8.48 -3.59
C SER A 294 -27.36 -8.62 -3.03
N LEU A 295 -28.29 -9.24 -3.75
CA LEU A 295 -29.63 -9.58 -3.24
C LEU A 295 -29.57 -10.61 -2.10
N PHE A 296 -28.55 -11.47 -2.10
CA PHE A 296 -28.38 -12.53 -1.10
C PHE A 296 -27.26 -12.20 -0.11
N PHE A 297 -26.19 -11.58 -0.60
CA PHE A 297 -24.98 -11.29 0.14
C PHE A 297 -24.55 -9.85 -0.12
N LEU A 298 -25.04 -8.92 0.69
CA LEU A 298 -24.75 -7.49 0.53
C LEU A 298 -23.24 -7.18 0.53
N GLY A 299 -22.45 -7.96 1.27
CA GLY A 299 -20.98 -7.87 1.29
C GLY A 299 -20.25 -8.24 0.00
N SER A 300 -20.97 -8.62 -1.07
CA SER A 300 -20.41 -8.86 -2.40
C SER A 300 -20.13 -7.58 -3.20
N SER A 301 -20.84 -6.49 -2.91
CA SER A 301 -20.69 -5.20 -3.60
C SER A 301 -19.63 -4.29 -2.96
N GLY A 302 -19.29 -3.22 -3.67
CA GLY A 302 -18.46 -2.12 -3.20
C GLY A 302 -17.00 -2.50 -2.93
N ASN A 303 -16.23 -1.52 -2.47
CA ASN A 303 -14.78 -1.65 -2.27
C ASN A 303 -14.36 -2.60 -1.13
N GLY A 304 -15.30 -3.01 -0.27
CA GLY A 304 -15.12 -4.02 0.78
C GLY A 304 -15.09 -3.49 2.20
N ALA A 305 -15.27 -2.19 2.39
CA ALA A 305 -15.36 -1.61 3.73
C ALA A 305 -16.47 -2.26 4.57
N TYR A 306 -17.65 -2.49 3.98
CA TYR A 306 -18.75 -3.21 4.64
C TYR A 306 -18.35 -4.61 5.08
N SER A 307 -17.83 -5.42 4.15
CA SER A 307 -17.47 -6.82 4.41
C SER A 307 -16.37 -6.94 5.45
N ALA A 308 -15.42 -6.00 5.45
CA ALA A 308 -14.41 -5.88 6.50
C ALA A 308 -15.05 -5.59 7.87
N ASN A 309 -15.94 -4.60 7.95
CA ASN A 309 -16.61 -4.24 9.20
C ASN A 309 -17.47 -5.40 9.74
N LEU A 310 -18.20 -6.08 8.86
CA LEU A 310 -19.05 -7.22 9.21
C LEU A 310 -18.22 -8.38 9.83
N ALA A 311 -17.03 -8.63 9.29
CA ALA A 311 -16.09 -9.61 9.82
C ALA A 311 -15.43 -9.15 11.14
N LEU A 312 -14.96 -7.89 11.20
CA LEU A 312 -14.29 -7.31 12.37
C LEU A 312 -15.21 -7.14 13.57
N THR A 313 -16.52 -7.03 13.35
CA THR A 313 -17.54 -6.98 14.40
C THR A 313 -18.20 -8.34 14.68
N ALA A 314 -17.80 -9.40 13.97
CA ALA A 314 -18.40 -10.74 14.04
C ALA A 314 -19.93 -10.75 13.87
N ARG A 315 -20.45 -9.84 13.03
CA ARG A 315 -21.88 -9.75 12.67
C ARG A 315 -22.26 -10.65 11.49
N VAL A 316 -21.31 -11.43 10.97
CA VAL A 316 -21.52 -12.44 9.93
C VAL A 316 -21.45 -13.84 10.54
N THR A 317 -22.31 -14.74 10.07
CA THR A 317 -22.23 -16.16 10.41
C THR A 317 -21.03 -16.83 9.72
N LEU A 318 -20.57 -17.98 10.21
CA LEU A 318 -19.48 -18.73 9.57
C LEU A 318 -19.77 -19.01 8.08
N GLY A 319 -20.97 -19.50 7.77
CA GLY A 319 -21.39 -19.76 6.38
C GLY A 319 -21.44 -18.49 5.53
N GLY A 320 -21.95 -17.39 6.09
CA GLY A 320 -21.95 -16.09 5.42
C GLY A 320 -20.54 -15.56 5.15
N ALA A 321 -19.60 -15.72 6.09
CA ALA A 321 -18.23 -15.26 5.94
C ALA A 321 -17.50 -16.03 4.83
N ILE A 322 -17.70 -17.36 4.77
CA ILE A 322 -17.18 -18.21 3.69
C ILE A 322 -17.76 -17.78 2.34
N ALA A 323 -19.09 -17.63 2.25
CA ALA A 323 -19.76 -17.25 1.02
C ALA A 323 -19.28 -15.87 0.51
N VAL A 324 -19.26 -14.86 1.39
CA VAL A 324 -18.82 -13.50 1.05
C VAL A 324 -17.33 -13.49 0.68
N PHE A 325 -16.47 -14.26 1.36
CA PHE A 325 -15.05 -14.39 1.00
C PHE A 325 -14.86 -14.89 -0.43
N ILE A 326 -15.53 -16.00 -0.79
CA ILE A 326 -15.42 -16.61 -2.12
C ILE A 326 -15.98 -15.67 -3.19
N ILE A 327 -17.18 -15.14 -2.98
CA ILE A 327 -17.83 -14.22 -3.91
C ILE A 327 -16.96 -12.99 -4.14
N ARG A 328 -16.45 -12.38 -3.06
CA ARG A 328 -15.66 -11.16 -3.13
C ARG A 328 -14.33 -11.38 -3.86
N LEU A 329 -13.66 -12.50 -3.59
CA LEU A 329 -12.46 -12.88 -4.32
C LEU A 329 -12.74 -12.99 -5.82
N ALA A 330 -13.85 -13.65 -6.19
CA ALA A 330 -14.24 -13.84 -7.58
C ALA A 330 -14.62 -12.51 -8.25
N VAL A 331 -15.49 -11.69 -7.65
CA VAL A 331 -15.98 -10.44 -8.25
C VAL A 331 -14.90 -9.37 -8.37
N THR A 332 -13.97 -9.28 -7.41
CA THR A 332 -12.81 -8.38 -7.53
C THR A 332 -11.89 -8.80 -8.67
N CYS A 333 -11.59 -10.10 -8.82
CA CYS A 333 -10.80 -10.60 -9.94
C CYS A 333 -11.52 -10.41 -11.29
N ALA A 334 -12.82 -10.70 -11.34
CA ALA A 334 -13.64 -10.48 -12.53
C ALA A 334 -13.70 -9.00 -12.93
N SER A 335 -13.70 -8.08 -11.96
CA SER A 335 -13.67 -6.64 -12.21
C SER A 335 -12.35 -6.21 -12.87
N PHE A 336 -11.20 -6.71 -12.39
CA PHE A 336 -9.91 -6.46 -13.04
C PHE A 336 -9.83 -7.07 -14.43
N TRP A 337 -10.33 -8.30 -14.60
CA TRP A 337 -10.41 -8.95 -15.92
C TRP A 337 -11.31 -8.18 -16.89
N ALA A 338 -12.43 -7.62 -16.42
CA ALA A 338 -13.30 -6.76 -17.22
C ALA A 338 -12.64 -5.43 -17.63
N GLY A 339 -11.46 -5.11 -17.08
CA GLY A 339 -10.69 -3.90 -17.40
C GLY A 339 -10.91 -2.74 -16.43
N ALA A 340 -11.56 -2.98 -15.27
CA ALA A 340 -11.67 -1.95 -14.25
C ALA A 340 -10.28 -1.58 -13.72
N VAL A 341 -9.97 -0.28 -13.69
CA VAL A 341 -8.73 0.23 -13.12
C VAL A 341 -9.03 0.70 -11.71
N GLY A 342 -8.18 0.28 -10.78
CA GLY A 342 -8.29 0.67 -9.40
C GLY A 342 -7.38 -0.18 -8.54
N GLY A 343 -7.67 -0.16 -7.26
CA GLY A 343 -6.84 -0.71 -6.23
C GLY A 343 -7.24 -2.06 -5.69
N ILE A 344 -6.35 -2.65 -4.91
CA ILE A 344 -6.54 -3.91 -4.18
C ILE A 344 -6.44 -3.73 -2.66
N LEU A 345 -6.10 -2.54 -2.14
CA LEU A 345 -5.90 -2.31 -0.71
C LEU A 345 -7.14 -2.66 0.13
N THR A 346 -8.26 -1.98 -0.13
CA THR A 346 -9.52 -2.23 0.60
C THR A 346 -10.06 -3.65 0.38
N PRO A 347 -10.08 -4.20 -0.85
CA PRO A 347 -10.44 -5.60 -1.07
C PRO A 347 -9.58 -6.60 -0.30
N SER A 348 -8.26 -6.38 -0.23
CA SER A 348 -7.33 -7.27 0.48
C SER A 348 -7.58 -7.26 1.99
N PHE A 349 -7.78 -6.07 2.56
CA PHE A 349 -8.09 -5.92 3.97
C PHE A 349 -9.41 -6.64 4.32
N ALA A 350 -10.44 -6.47 3.49
CA ALA A 350 -11.73 -7.14 3.65
C ALA A 350 -11.64 -8.67 3.52
N LEU A 351 -10.93 -9.19 2.51
CA LEU A 351 -10.72 -10.62 2.31
C LEU A 351 -9.94 -11.25 3.48
N GLY A 352 -8.92 -10.55 3.97
CA GLY A 352 -8.18 -10.97 5.16
C GLY A 352 -9.04 -10.98 6.42
N ALA A 353 -9.89 -9.96 6.60
CA ALA A 353 -10.84 -9.91 7.72
C ALA A 353 -11.83 -11.07 7.69
N LEU A 354 -12.42 -11.34 6.52
CA LEU A 354 -13.36 -12.46 6.33
C LEU A 354 -12.69 -13.81 6.59
N LEU A 355 -11.51 -14.05 6.01
CA LEU A 355 -10.78 -15.30 6.22
C LEU A 355 -10.36 -15.47 7.68
N GLY A 356 -9.86 -14.40 8.31
CA GLY A 356 -9.54 -14.41 9.73
C GLY A 356 -10.75 -14.71 10.61
N CYS A 357 -11.92 -14.14 10.29
CA CYS A 357 -13.18 -14.42 10.98
C CYS A 357 -13.59 -15.90 10.84
N VAL A 358 -13.50 -16.46 9.62
CA VAL A 358 -13.76 -17.89 9.36
C VAL A 358 -12.83 -18.77 10.20
N LEU A 359 -11.53 -18.46 10.24
CA LEU A 359 -10.56 -19.19 11.05
C LEU A 359 -10.82 -19.04 12.55
N GLY A 360 -11.30 -17.88 12.99
CA GLY A 360 -11.71 -17.65 14.37
C GLY A 360 -12.90 -18.51 14.79
N TYR A 361 -13.95 -18.54 13.98
CA TYR A 361 -15.10 -19.44 14.21
C TYR A 361 -14.72 -20.91 14.19
N ALA A 362 -13.84 -21.33 13.28
CA ALA A 362 -13.31 -22.69 13.27
C ALA A 362 -12.46 -22.98 14.53
N GLY A 363 -11.66 -22.01 14.96
CA GLY A 363 -10.84 -22.09 16.16
C GLY A 363 -11.66 -22.27 17.45
N GLN A 364 -12.88 -21.74 17.50
CA GLN A 364 -13.78 -21.92 18.65
C GLN A 364 -14.16 -23.37 18.91
N TRP A 365 -14.07 -24.26 17.91
CA TRP A 365 -14.31 -25.70 18.11
C TRP A 365 -13.19 -26.36 18.92
N MET A 366 -11.97 -25.83 18.84
CA MET A 366 -10.81 -26.31 19.61
C MET A 366 -10.64 -25.53 20.92
N PHE A 367 -10.84 -24.21 20.86
CA PHE A 367 -10.65 -23.28 21.97
C PHE A 367 -11.83 -22.31 22.04
N PRO A 368 -12.86 -22.57 22.87
CA PRO A 368 -14.09 -21.76 22.91
C PRO A 368 -13.87 -20.28 23.25
N SER A 369 -12.75 -19.94 23.88
CA SER A 369 -12.36 -18.57 24.24
C SER A 369 -11.75 -17.75 23.10
N VAL A 370 -11.57 -18.34 21.91
CA VAL A 370 -11.10 -17.59 20.73
C VAL A 370 -12.15 -16.55 20.33
N ASP A 371 -11.73 -15.28 20.23
CA ASP A 371 -12.56 -14.20 19.68
C ASP A 371 -12.41 -14.15 18.14
N PRO A 372 -13.47 -14.40 17.36
CA PRO A 372 -13.42 -14.32 15.91
C PRO A 372 -13.08 -12.91 15.40
N ARG A 373 -13.38 -11.87 16.16
CA ARG A 373 -13.05 -10.47 15.83
C ARG A 373 -11.55 -10.22 15.89
N ALA A 374 -10.88 -10.80 16.89
CA ALA A 374 -9.43 -10.75 17.01
C ALA A 374 -8.77 -11.48 15.82
N CYS A 375 -9.26 -12.68 15.48
CA CYS A 375 -8.78 -13.43 14.33
C CYS A 375 -9.04 -12.69 13.01
N ALA A 376 -10.18 -12.02 12.85
CA ALA A 376 -10.47 -11.18 11.70
C ALA A 376 -9.42 -10.07 11.53
N LEU A 377 -9.07 -9.35 12.60
CA LEU A 377 -8.05 -8.29 12.53
C LEU A 377 -6.65 -8.84 12.20
N LEU A 378 -6.25 -9.94 12.84
CA LEU A 378 -4.98 -10.61 12.56
C LEU A 378 -4.90 -11.09 11.10
N GLY A 379 -6.01 -11.65 10.58
CA GLY A 379 -6.14 -12.06 9.19
C GLY A 379 -6.07 -10.87 8.21
N ALA A 380 -6.74 -9.76 8.53
CA ALA A 380 -6.72 -8.55 7.73
C ALA A 380 -5.30 -7.98 7.58
N ALA A 381 -4.55 -7.88 8.68
CA ALA A 381 -3.17 -7.41 8.68
C ALA A 381 -2.23 -8.33 7.89
N ALA A 382 -2.31 -9.64 8.12
CA ALA A 382 -1.48 -10.65 7.44
C ALA A 382 -1.74 -10.74 5.94
N PHE A 383 -3.02 -10.75 5.54
CA PHE A 383 -3.44 -10.82 4.14
C PHE A 383 -3.03 -9.54 3.39
N LEU A 384 -3.28 -8.36 3.97
CA LEU A 384 -2.89 -7.09 3.35
C LEU A 384 -1.36 -6.99 3.17
N SER A 385 -0.60 -7.36 4.19
CA SER A 385 0.87 -7.36 4.19
C SER A 385 1.46 -8.18 3.06
N THR A 386 0.94 -9.39 2.85
CA THR A 386 1.42 -10.31 1.80
C THR A 386 0.90 -9.94 0.43
N THR A 387 -0.34 -9.46 0.33
CA THR A 387 -0.90 -9.01 -0.96
C THR A 387 -0.12 -7.81 -1.52
N MET A 388 0.29 -6.90 -0.65
CA MET A 388 1.08 -5.72 -1.02
C MET A 388 2.58 -5.99 -1.11
N ALA A 389 3.03 -7.19 -0.72
CA ALA A 389 4.44 -7.52 -0.54
C ALA A 389 5.18 -6.52 0.36
N ALA A 390 4.48 -5.99 1.38
CA ALA A 390 4.94 -4.91 2.24
C ALA A 390 4.47 -5.11 3.69
N PRO A 391 5.20 -5.93 4.47
CA PRO A 391 4.87 -6.23 5.87
C PRO A 391 4.70 -5.01 6.77
N LEU A 392 5.60 -4.01 6.71
CA LEU A 392 5.52 -2.86 7.63
C LEU A 392 4.33 -1.97 7.28
N PHE A 393 4.10 -1.73 6.00
CA PHE A 393 2.91 -1.05 5.50
C PHE A 393 1.63 -1.76 5.94
N GLY A 394 1.50 -3.05 5.66
CA GLY A 394 0.27 -3.80 5.96
C GLY A 394 -0.05 -3.85 7.45
N LEU A 395 0.99 -4.01 8.28
CA LEU A 395 0.88 -3.93 9.75
C LEU A 395 0.36 -2.56 10.20
N VAL A 396 1.04 -1.49 9.83
CA VAL A 396 0.70 -0.14 10.30
C VAL A 396 -0.61 0.35 9.71
N ALA A 397 -0.93 -0.01 8.46
CA ALA A 397 -2.23 0.26 7.86
C ALA A 397 -3.35 -0.39 8.67
N ALA A 398 -3.19 -1.65 9.10
CA ALA A 398 -4.18 -2.31 9.94
C ALA A 398 -4.32 -1.63 11.32
N VAL A 399 -3.21 -1.19 11.93
CA VAL A 399 -3.23 -0.43 13.20
C VAL A 399 -4.00 0.88 13.04
N GLU A 400 -3.65 1.69 12.04
CA GLU A 400 -4.27 3.00 11.84
C GLU A 400 -5.74 2.87 11.40
N PHE A 401 -6.08 1.86 10.59
CA PHE A 401 -7.46 1.59 10.19
C PHE A 401 -8.38 1.21 11.36
N THR A 402 -7.85 0.61 12.41
CA THR A 402 -8.66 0.07 13.52
C THR A 402 -8.41 0.77 14.85
N ASN A 403 -7.54 1.79 14.86
CA ASN A 403 -7.14 2.52 16.05
C ASN A 403 -6.73 1.57 17.20
N GLN A 404 -5.84 0.62 16.90
CA GLN A 404 -5.38 -0.35 17.90
C GLN A 404 -4.48 0.30 18.95
N GLY A 405 -4.73 -0.08 20.21
CA GLY A 405 -3.84 0.22 21.32
C GLY A 405 -2.50 -0.51 21.23
N ALA A 406 -1.54 -0.07 22.04
CA ALA A 406 -0.18 -0.61 22.06
C ALA A 406 -0.14 -2.12 22.33
N ASP A 407 -1.02 -2.61 23.21
CA ASP A 407 -1.14 -4.04 23.59
C ASP A 407 -1.47 -4.95 22.39
N GLY A 408 -2.06 -4.39 21.32
CA GLY A 408 -2.37 -5.15 20.11
C GLY A 408 -1.20 -5.31 19.14
N TYR A 409 -0.15 -4.53 19.30
CA TYR A 409 0.94 -4.47 18.33
C TYR A 409 1.70 -5.79 18.26
N LEU A 410 1.99 -6.41 19.40
CA LEU A 410 2.72 -7.67 19.45
C LEU A 410 2.01 -8.77 18.63
N ALA A 411 0.70 -8.97 18.87
CA ALA A 411 -0.08 -9.98 18.17
C ALA A 411 -0.13 -9.72 16.66
N MET A 412 -0.30 -8.47 16.23
CA MET A 412 -0.29 -8.12 14.81
C MET A 412 1.08 -8.33 14.16
N PHE A 413 2.17 -7.95 14.84
CA PHE A 413 3.53 -8.21 14.38
C PHE A 413 3.76 -9.71 14.18
N VAL A 414 3.35 -10.53 15.15
CA VAL A 414 3.46 -12.00 15.06
C VAL A 414 2.68 -12.53 13.86
N ALA A 415 1.45 -12.07 13.63
CA ALA A 415 0.65 -12.50 12.49
C ALA A 415 1.29 -12.12 11.14
N VAL A 416 1.79 -10.89 11.02
CA VAL A 416 2.43 -10.41 9.80
C VAL A 416 3.77 -11.12 9.53
N ILE A 417 4.57 -11.41 10.57
CA ILE A 417 5.80 -12.18 10.43
C ILE A 417 5.49 -13.63 10.03
N ALA A 418 4.51 -14.26 10.67
CA ALA A 418 4.07 -15.61 10.32
C ALA A 418 3.62 -15.69 8.85
N ALA A 419 2.85 -14.70 8.39
CA ALA A 419 2.46 -14.54 7.00
C ALA A 419 3.66 -14.47 6.05
N ALA A 420 4.64 -13.59 6.35
CA ALA A 420 5.84 -13.43 5.53
C ALA A 420 6.70 -14.71 5.50
N LEU A 421 6.84 -15.41 6.62
CA LEU A 421 7.58 -16.67 6.71
C LEU A 421 6.89 -17.79 5.93
N ALA A 422 5.56 -17.92 6.06
CA ALA A 422 4.79 -18.92 5.33
C ALA A 422 4.93 -18.75 3.80
N VAL A 423 4.81 -17.51 3.30
CA VAL A 423 5.01 -17.20 1.87
C VAL A 423 6.45 -17.50 1.43
N ARG A 424 7.46 -17.15 2.25
CA ARG A 424 8.86 -17.47 1.93
C ARG A 424 9.15 -18.97 1.89
N ALA A 425 8.55 -19.74 2.79
CA ALA A 425 8.73 -21.19 2.85
C ALA A 425 8.18 -21.87 1.59
N THR A 426 6.98 -21.47 1.14
CA THR A 426 6.37 -22.03 -0.08
C THR A 426 7.15 -21.70 -1.34
N GLN A 427 7.66 -20.47 -1.47
CA GLN A 427 8.51 -20.07 -2.62
C GLN A 427 9.84 -20.83 -2.66
N LYS A 428 10.48 -21.06 -1.50
CA LYS A 428 11.71 -21.88 -1.43
C LYS A 428 11.42 -23.33 -1.85
N GLY A 429 10.30 -23.90 -1.39
CA GLY A 429 9.88 -25.26 -1.75
C GLY A 429 9.66 -25.43 -3.26
N GLN A 430 8.99 -24.47 -3.91
CA GLN A 430 8.80 -24.46 -5.37
C GLN A 430 10.13 -24.38 -6.13
N ASN A 431 11.05 -23.51 -5.70
CA ASN A 431 12.37 -23.38 -6.32
C ASN A 431 13.23 -24.65 -6.13
N TRP A 432 13.10 -25.33 -4.99
CA TRP A 432 13.79 -26.59 -4.72
C TRP A 432 13.22 -27.74 -5.56
N LEU A 433 11.89 -27.86 -5.65
CA LEU A 433 11.21 -28.84 -6.50
C LEU A 433 11.59 -28.65 -7.97
N PHE A 434 11.59 -27.42 -8.47
CA PHE A 434 12.01 -27.09 -9.84
C PHE A 434 13.47 -27.50 -10.10
N ARG A 435 14.38 -27.28 -9.15
CA ARG A 435 15.78 -27.73 -9.26
C ARG A 435 15.93 -29.25 -9.24
N ARG A 436 14.94 -29.99 -8.73
CA ARG A 436 14.97 -31.45 -8.62
C ARG A 436 14.32 -32.13 -9.84
N THR A 437 13.30 -31.52 -10.43
CA THR A 437 12.67 -31.99 -11.67
C THR A 437 13.48 -31.65 -12.91
N VAL A 438 14.27 -30.57 -12.88
CA VAL A 438 15.33 -30.33 -13.86
C VAL A 438 16.52 -31.20 -13.48
N THR A 439 16.56 -32.43 -13.97
CA THR A 439 17.77 -33.26 -13.91
C THR A 439 18.90 -32.54 -14.63
N PRO A 440 20.07 -32.31 -14.00
CA PRO A 440 21.23 -31.84 -14.73
C PRO A 440 21.63 -32.96 -15.69
N ASN A 441 21.41 -32.73 -16.99
CA ASN A 441 21.86 -33.67 -18.00
C ASN A 441 23.39 -33.77 -17.90
N LYS A 442 23.91 -34.94 -17.52
CA LYS A 442 25.34 -35.27 -17.59
C LYS A 442 25.72 -35.54 -19.05
N ALA A 443 25.58 -34.53 -19.89
CA ALA A 443 26.15 -34.46 -21.22
C ALA A 443 26.13 -32.98 -21.60
N GLY A 444 27.30 -32.39 -21.80
CA GLY A 444 27.44 -30.99 -22.17
C GLY A 444 26.93 -30.73 -23.59
N VAL A 445 25.62 -30.77 -23.80
CA VAL A 445 24.89 -30.14 -24.92
C VAL A 445 23.48 -29.87 -24.42
N ALA A 446 23.14 -28.60 -24.21
CA ALA A 446 21.77 -28.19 -23.95
C ALA A 446 20.99 -28.20 -25.27
N THR A 447 20.35 -29.31 -25.61
CA THR A 447 19.21 -29.29 -26.54
C THR A 447 17.97 -28.92 -25.75
N ALA A 448 17.67 -27.62 -25.70
CA ALA A 448 16.34 -27.14 -25.35
C ALA A 448 15.41 -27.48 -26.52
N GLN A 449 14.43 -28.37 -26.31
CA GLN A 449 13.29 -28.45 -27.21
C GLN A 449 12.55 -27.12 -27.15
N HIS A 450 12.40 -26.52 -28.34
CA HIS A 450 11.87 -25.19 -28.56
C HIS A 450 10.46 -25.01 -27.99
N GLY A 451 10.35 -24.12 -26.98
CA GLY A 451 9.16 -23.35 -26.66
C GLY A 451 9.45 -21.87 -26.94
N PRO A 452 8.48 -21.06 -27.39
CA PRO A 452 8.75 -19.80 -28.10
C PRO A 452 9.08 -18.66 -27.13
N PHE A 453 10.26 -18.65 -26.52
CA PHE A 453 10.82 -17.51 -25.77
C PHE A 453 12.34 -17.70 -25.63
N ALA A 454 13.10 -17.54 -26.71
CA ALA A 454 14.56 -17.70 -26.67
C ALA A 454 15.36 -16.81 -27.64
N ASP A 455 14.78 -15.73 -28.17
CA ASP A 455 15.50 -14.76 -29.00
C ASP A 455 15.43 -13.37 -28.37
N ASP A 456 16.26 -13.14 -27.36
CA ASP A 456 16.70 -11.77 -27.03
C ASP A 456 18.01 -11.70 -26.20
N MET A 457 18.46 -12.83 -25.63
CA MET A 457 19.70 -12.88 -24.84
C MET A 457 21.00 -13.01 -25.65
N ARG A 458 20.95 -12.93 -26.99
CA ARG A 458 22.15 -13.02 -27.85
C ARG A 458 22.71 -11.67 -28.32
N SER A 459 22.07 -10.54 -28.06
CA SER A 459 22.54 -9.23 -28.53
C SER A 459 23.44 -8.47 -27.54
N GLN A 460 23.55 -8.87 -26.26
CA GLN A 460 24.32 -8.11 -25.25
C GLN A 460 25.74 -8.65 -24.94
N LYS A 461 26.19 -9.74 -25.57
CA LYS A 461 27.56 -10.27 -25.35
C LYS A 461 28.63 -9.73 -26.31
N ALA A 462 28.28 -8.84 -27.25
CA ALA A 462 29.17 -8.34 -28.30
C ALA A 462 29.70 -6.91 -28.10
N ALA A 463 29.66 -6.35 -26.90
CA ALA A 463 30.20 -5.01 -26.62
C ALA A 463 31.04 -4.97 -25.33
N ARG A 464 32.27 -5.47 -25.39
CA ARG A 464 33.34 -5.14 -24.45
C ARG A 464 34.50 -4.52 -25.23
N PRO A 465 34.88 -3.26 -25.00
CA PRO A 465 36.16 -2.75 -25.48
C PRO A 465 37.30 -3.27 -24.59
N SER A 466 38.43 -3.49 -25.24
CA SER A 466 39.69 -4.05 -24.76
C SER A 466 40.43 -3.20 -23.71
N ARG A 467 41.19 -3.89 -22.85
CA ARG A 467 42.23 -3.31 -21.97
C ARG A 467 43.31 -2.58 -22.77
N SER A 468 43.79 -1.44 -22.25
CA SER A 468 45.14 -0.91 -22.49
C SER A 468 45.79 -0.48 -21.16
N THR A 469 47.12 -0.47 -21.19
CA THR A 469 48.11 -0.59 -20.11
C THR A 469 48.68 0.73 -19.57
N HIS A 470 49.12 0.72 -18.30
CA HIS A 470 50.09 1.60 -17.56
C HIS A 470 49.83 3.12 -17.52
N THR A 471 49.91 3.82 -16.36
CA THR A 471 51.13 4.16 -15.60
C THR A 471 50.89 4.55 -14.11
N THR A 472 51.75 4.02 -13.22
CA THR A 472 52.38 4.58 -11.97
C THR A 472 51.59 5.36 -10.89
N GLU A 473 51.29 4.65 -9.78
CA GLU A 473 51.51 4.88 -8.30
C GLU A 473 51.51 6.28 -7.59
N PRO A 474 51.44 6.36 -6.23
CA PRO A 474 50.93 5.44 -5.18
C PRO A 474 50.16 6.12 -4.01
N GLY A 475 49.60 5.31 -3.08
CA GLY A 475 49.58 5.66 -1.65
C GLY A 475 48.27 5.46 -0.87
N TRP A 476 48.01 4.24 -0.38
CA TRP A 476 47.25 4.03 0.87
C TRP A 476 47.80 2.82 1.61
N HIS A 477 48.43 3.06 2.76
CA HIS A 477 48.92 2.04 3.68
C HIS A 477 47.76 1.35 4.40
N ARG A 478 47.80 0.01 4.38
CA ARG A 478 47.13 -0.94 5.25
C ARG A 478 48.02 -1.17 6.47
N VAL A 479 47.47 -1.22 7.68
CA VAL A 479 48.12 -1.87 8.83
C VAL A 479 47.11 -2.83 9.48
N GLU A 480 47.59 -4.05 9.66
CA GLU A 480 46.91 -5.24 10.17
C GLU A 480 46.85 -5.31 11.70
N LYS A 481 45.99 -6.23 12.16
CA LYS A 481 45.88 -6.78 13.52
C LYS A 481 47.21 -7.32 14.05
N VAL A 482 47.40 -7.22 15.38
CA VAL A 482 48.17 -8.18 16.18
C VAL A 482 47.43 -8.45 17.51
N THR A 483 47.32 -9.73 17.84
CA THR A 483 46.87 -10.38 19.08
C THR A 483 48.03 -10.51 20.08
N GLU A 484 47.77 -10.48 21.41
CA GLU A 484 48.30 -11.43 22.41
C GLU A 484 47.83 -11.10 23.85
N ASP A 485 47.98 -12.10 24.73
CA ASP A 485 47.20 -12.46 25.93
C ASP A 485 47.61 -11.87 27.30
N GLY A 486 46.60 -11.70 28.18
CA GLY A 486 46.54 -12.07 29.63
C GLY A 486 47.38 -11.33 30.70
N PRO A 487 47.15 -11.56 32.02
CA PRO A 487 45.90 -11.87 32.74
C PRO A 487 45.69 -11.11 34.08
N GLN A 488 44.48 -11.25 34.67
CA GLN A 488 44.07 -11.18 36.12
C GLN A 488 44.39 -9.87 36.91
N ASP A 489 43.47 -9.26 37.67
CA ASP A 489 42.92 -9.75 38.96
C ASP A 489 41.88 -8.75 39.54
N GLN A 490 41.01 -9.28 40.43
CA GLN A 490 40.27 -8.70 41.58
C GLN A 490 39.94 -7.18 41.65
N GLY A 491 38.80 -6.68 42.10
CA GLY A 491 37.73 -7.17 42.95
C GLY A 491 37.00 -5.94 43.57
N GLU A 492 35.71 -6.10 43.87
CA GLU A 492 34.93 -5.41 44.92
C GLU A 492 34.86 -3.87 45.00
N HIS A 493 33.65 -3.31 44.80
CA HIS A 493 32.81 -2.72 45.87
C HIS A 493 31.76 -1.73 45.32
N SER A 494 30.48 -2.07 45.50
CA SER A 494 29.38 -1.14 45.86
C SER A 494 29.41 -0.92 47.40
N PRO A 495 28.72 0.04 48.06
CA PRO A 495 27.35 0.52 47.73
C PRO A 495 26.91 1.94 48.21
N SER A 496 25.60 2.21 48.04
CA SER A 496 24.70 3.06 48.85
C SER A 496 24.64 4.57 48.53
N ALA A 497 23.47 5.10 48.10
CA ALA A 497 22.34 5.67 48.89
C ALA A 497 22.65 7.11 49.37
N SER A 498 21.79 8.14 49.41
CA SER A 498 20.33 8.31 49.44
C SER A 498 19.97 9.81 49.38
N SER A 499 18.74 10.14 48.91
CA SER A 499 17.84 11.26 49.33
C SER A 499 18.32 12.73 49.17
N THR A 500 17.51 13.79 48.92
CA THR A 500 16.10 14.06 49.24
C THR A 500 15.59 15.32 48.47
N LYS A 501 14.26 15.37 48.30
CA LYS A 501 13.31 16.43 47.87
C LYS A 501 13.60 17.89 48.29
N ALA A 502 13.14 18.88 47.49
CA ALA A 502 11.88 19.65 47.70
C ALA A 502 11.82 21.03 46.97
N GLY A 503 10.75 21.26 46.19
CA GLY A 503 9.80 22.39 46.35
C GLY A 503 10.10 23.81 45.80
N PRO A 504 9.19 24.43 44.99
CA PRO A 504 9.25 25.81 44.42
C PRO A 504 8.51 26.83 45.34
N PRO A 505 8.15 28.13 45.03
CA PRO A 505 7.73 28.73 43.74
C PRO A 505 7.99 30.25 43.45
N SER A 506 7.60 30.64 42.22
CA SER A 506 7.09 31.92 41.66
C SER A 506 7.27 33.28 42.36
N ALA A 507 7.70 34.32 41.61
CA ALA A 507 6.87 35.48 41.18
C ALA A 507 7.75 36.65 40.62
N THR A 508 7.28 37.25 39.52
CA THR A 508 7.73 38.50 38.85
C THR A 508 7.37 39.77 39.68
N PRO A 509 7.97 40.96 39.44
CA PRO A 509 7.45 41.88 38.40
C PRO A 509 8.46 42.85 37.71
N GLU A 510 8.02 43.36 36.55
CA GLU A 510 8.17 44.73 35.99
C GLU A 510 9.53 45.36 35.61
N GLY A 511 9.58 45.87 34.36
CA GLY A 511 9.85 47.30 34.13
C GLY A 511 10.83 47.72 33.02
N ARG A 512 10.29 48.45 32.02
CA ARG A 512 10.89 49.60 31.27
C ARG A 512 12.02 49.33 30.25
N THR A 513 12.23 50.05 29.13
CA THR A 513 11.50 51.03 28.28
C THR A 513 12.34 51.28 27.01
N THR A 514 11.69 51.32 25.84
CA THR A 514 11.85 52.23 24.67
C THR A 514 13.21 52.81 24.18
N ARG A 515 13.29 52.79 22.83
CA ARG A 515 13.62 53.90 21.87
C ARG A 515 15.00 53.96 21.19
N ASP A 516 14.92 53.80 19.86
CA ASP A 516 15.48 54.60 18.77
C ASP A 516 16.89 55.18 18.87
N ARG A 517 17.71 54.86 17.86
CA ARG A 517 18.62 55.80 17.20
C ARG A 517 19.10 55.26 15.85
N ASP A 518 18.66 55.93 14.79
CA ASP A 518 19.42 56.20 13.57
C ASP A 518 19.18 57.70 13.27
N PRO A 519 20.19 58.51 12.89
CA PRO A 519 20.55 58.58 11.47
C PRO A 519 22.02 58.98 11.16
N ARG A 520 22.41 58.69 9.90
CA ARG A 520 23.27 59.47 8.96
C ARG A 520 24.54 58.74 8.46
N SER A 521 24.47 58.22 7.24
CA SER A 521 25.22 58.70 6.07
C SER A 521 24.72 58.05 4.80
#